data_AF-A0A671ES96-F1
#
_entry.id   AF-A0A671ES96-F1
#
_cell.length_a   1.000
_cell.length_b   1.000
_cell.length_c   1.000
_cell.angle_alpha   90.00
_cell.angle_beta   90.00
_cell.angle_gamma   90.00
#
_symmetry.space_group_name_H-M   'P 1'
#
loop_
_entity.id
_entity.type
_entity.pdbx_description
1 polymer ?
#
loop_
_entity_poly.entity_id
_entity_poly.type
_entity_poly.pdbx_seq_one_letter_code
_entity_poly.pdbx_strand_id
1 'polypeptide(L)' 'MKIFYYLLHFLCYVNFILPATCSLLDPDQCSKSFGRCRRQCLKEEKQIDICFSPSKICCIERAYEEDSW' A
#
# COMPACT_ATOMS: atom_id res chain seq x y z
N MET A 1 29.20 -27.30 0.90
CA MET A 1 27.89 -27.98 1.05
C MET A 1 26.79 -27.12 0.45
N LYS A 2 26.14 -27.55 -0.64
CA LYS A 2 25.10 -26.78 -1.38
C LYS A 2 23.91 -26.36 -0.51
N ILE A 3 23.57 -27.13 0.52
CA ILE A 3 22.47 -26.85 1.45
C ILE A 3 22.58 -25.46 2.09
N PHE A 4 23.79 -25.06 2.53
CA PHE A 4 23.98 -23.78 3.21
C PHE A 4 23.77 -22.60 2.26
N TYR A 5 24.13 -22.75 0.98
CA TYR A 5 23.87 -21.74 -0.04
C TYR A 5 22.37 -21.53 -0.26
N TYR A 6 21.59 -22.62 -0.35
CA TYR A 6 20.13 -22.51 -0.50
C TYR A 6 19.45 -21.91 0.74
N LEU A 7 19.92 -22.27 1.94
CA LEU A 7 19.42 -21.68 3.19
C LEU A 7 19.71 -20.18 3.27
N LEU A 8 20.93 -19.77 2.94
CA LEU A 8 21.31 -18.34 2.91
C LEU A 8 20.48 -17.58 1.87
N HIS A 9 20.26 -18.16 0.70
CA HIS A 9 19.44 -17.54 -0.35
C HIS A 9 17.97 -17.39 0.09
N PHE A 10 17.40 -18.41 0.74
CA PHE A 10 16.04 -18.35 1.28
C PHE A 10 15.93 -17.27 2.37
N LEU A 11 16.89 -17.21 3.30
CA LEU A 11 16.93 -16.19 4.35
C LEU A 11 17.04 -14.79 3.78
N CYS A 12 17.86 -14.56 2.75
CA CYS A 12 17.92 -13.27 2.05
C CYS A 12 16.59 -12.92 1.38
N TYR A 13 15.93 -13.88 0.73
CA TYR A 13 14.63 -13.64 0.11
C TYR A 13 13.57 -13.20 1.13
N VAL A 14 13.48 -13.89 2.26
CA VAL A 14 12.50 -13.58 3.32
C VAL A 14 12.85 -12.30 4.09
N ASN A 15 14.13 -11.98 4.29
CA ASN A 15 14.52 -10.81 5.09
C ASN A 15 14.76 -9.53 4.30
N PHE A 16 15.02 -9.60 2.99
CA PHE A 16 15.26 -8.40 2.18
C PHE A 16 14.14 -8.14 1.18
N ILE A 17 13.63 -9.17 0.51
CA ILE A 17 12.64 -8.99 -0.57
C ILE A 17 11.22 -8.91 0.00
N LEU A 18 10.90 -9.77 0.97
CA LEU A 18 9.60 -9.74 1.63
C LEU A 18 9.32 -8.40 2.33
N PRO A 19 10.19 -7.85 3.20
CA PRO A 19 9.91 -6.58 3.86
C PRO A 19 9.97 -5.36 2.93
N ALA A 20 10.66 -5.43 1.79
CA ALA A 20 10.59 -4.38 0.77
C ALA A 20 9.24 -4.36 0.01
N THR A 21 8.51 -5.49 0.01
CA THR A 21 7.21 -5.64 -0.68
C THR A 21 6.03 -5.66 0.30
N CYS A 22 6.24 -6.10 1.53
CA CYS A 22 5.37 -5.90 2.68
C CYS A 22 5.74 -4.56 3.31
N SER A 23 5.39 -3.46 2.63
CA SER A 23 5.18 -2.22 3.35
C SER A 23 4.20 -2.55 4.47
N LEU A 24 4.61 -2.30 5.73
CA LEU A 24 3.74 -2.34 6.91
C LEU A 24 2.72 -1.20 6.77
N LEU A 25 1.88 -1.31 5.76
CA LEU A 25 0.74 -0.45 5.54
C LEU A 25 -0.18 -0.72 6.70
N ASP A 26 -0.38 0.30 7.52
CA ASP A 26 -1.41 0.25 8.53
C ASP A 26 -2.73 -0.03 7.79
N PRO A 27 -3.32 -1.23 7.95
CA PRO A 27 -4.50 -1.63 7.17
C PRO A 27 -5.68 -0.68 7.41
N ASP A 28 -5.64 0.08 8.51
CA ASP A 28 -6.66 1.06 8.86
C ASP A 28 -6.32 2.47 8.37
N GLN A 29 -5.13 2.74 7.84
CA GLN A 29 -4.73 4.09 7.39
C GLN A 29 -5.71 4.66 6.36
N CYS A 30 -6.17 3.81 5.43
CA CYS A 30 -7.17 4.20 4.45
C CYS A 30 -8.50 4.59 5.12
N SER A 31 -8.96 3.78 6.10
CA SER A 31 -10.20 4.04 6.83
C SER A 31 -10.10 5.25 7.76
N LYS A 32 -8.95 5.44 8.42
CA LYS A 32 -8.64 6.58 9.29
C LYS A 32 -8.64 7.90 8.53
N SER A 33 -8.26 7.85 7.25
CA SER A 33 -8.26 9.00 6.34
C SER A 33 -9.62 9.23 5.68
N PHE A 34 -10.69 8.56 6.12
CA PHE A 34 -12.01 8.55 5.46
C PHE A 34 -11.96 8.14 3.98
N GLY A 35 -10.91 7.42 3.59
CA GLY A 35 -10.70 6.91 2.25
C GLY A 35 -11.51 5.64 1.97
N ARG A 36 -11.68 5.33 0.69
CA ARG A 36 -12.37 4.13 0.21
C ARG A 36 -11.44 3.30 -0.68
N CYS A 37 -11.42 1.99 -0.43
CA CYS A 37 -10.67 1.04 -1.25
C CYS A 37 -11.39 0.74 -2.58
N ARG A 38 -10.77 1.09 -3.70
CA ARG A 38 -11.30 0.86 -5.06
C ARG A 38 -10.22 0.29 -5.97
N ARG A 39 -10.60 -0.25 -7.13
CA ARG A 39 -9.62 -0.64 -8.16
C ARG A 39 -9.01 0.57 -8.87
N GLN A 40 -9.80 1.62 -9.03
CA GLN A 40 -9.42 2.90 -9.61
C GLN A 40 -10.21 4.00 -8.89
N CYS A 41 -9.57 5.15 -8.64
CA CYS A 41 -10.24 6.30 -8.04
C CYS A 41 -11.17 6.98 -9.04
N LEU A 42 -12.24 7.58 -8.53
CA LEU A 42 -13.10 8.46 -9.32
C LEU A 42 -12.33 9.72 -9.75
N LYS A 43 -12.87 10.45 -10.73
CA LYS A 43 -12.23 11.66 -11.27
C LYS A 43 -12.08 12.75 -10.20
N GLU A 44 -13.01 12.77 -9.25
CA GLU A 44 -13.12 13.68 -8.12
C GLU A 44 -12.29 13.20 -6.90
N GLU A 45 -11.74 11.99 -6.97
CA GLU A 45 -10.92 11.38 -5.91
C GLU A 45 -9.41 11.49 -6.24
N LYS A 46 -8.57 11.23 -5.24
CA LYS A 46 -7.11 11.11 -5.36
C LYS A 46 -6.65 9.81 -4.70
N GLN A 47 -5.69 9.13 -5.33
CA GLN A 47 -4.99 8.00 -4.71
C GLN A 47 -4.02 8.52 -3.66
N ILE A 48 -4.12 7.99 -2.43
CA ILE A 48 -3.24 8.36 -1.32
C ILE A 48 -2.43 7.19 -0.78
N ASP A 49 -2.92 5.96 -0.99
CA ASP A 49 -2.29 4.76 -0.47
C ASP A 49 -2.76 3.51 -1.24
N ILE A 50 -2.32 2.32 -0.81
CA ILE A 50 -2.87 1.04 -1.25
C ILE A 50 -3.66 0.36 -0.12
N CYS A 51 -4.54 -0.58 -0.47
CA CYS A 51 -5.32 -1.32 0.51
C CYS A 51 -4.72 -2.72 0.76
N PHE A 52 -5.20 -3.40 1.81
CA PHE A 52 -4.79 -4.78 2.13
C PHE A 52 -4.94 -5.75 0.94
N SER A 53 -5.92 -5.51 0.07
CA SER A 53 -6.04 -6.20 -1.21
C SER A 53 -5.10 -5.57 -2.25
N PRO A 54 -4.10 -6.28 -2.79
CA PRO A 54 -3.08 -5.71 -3.69
C PRO A 54 -3.64 -5.21 -5.04
N SER A 55 -4.87 -5.58 -5.38
CA SER A 55 -5.60 -5.08 -6.54
C SER A 55 -6.43 -3.81 -6.29
N LYS A 56 -6.39 -3.28 -5.06
CA LYS A 56 -7.15 -2.11 -4.64
C LYS A 56 -6.22 -1.02 -4.11
N ILE A 57 -6.55 0.21 -4.47
CA ILE A 57 -5.91 1.44 -4.02
C ILE A 57 -6.84 2.20 -3.07
N CYS A 58 -6.26 3.00 -2.18
CA CYS A 58 -6.99 3.88 -1.29
C CYS A 58 -7.24 5.23 -1.96
N CYS A 59 -8.52 5.59 -2.09
CA CYS A 59 -8.97 6.83 -2.71
C CYS A 59 -9.66 7.72 -1.68
N ILE A 60 -9.31 9.00 -1.67
CA ILE A 60 -10.01 10.03 -0.87
C ILE A 60 -10.63 11.06 -1.81
N GLU A 61 -11.79 11.62 -1.45
CA GLU A 61 -12.35 12.77 -2.17
C GLU A 61 -11.34 13.92 -2.15
N ARG A 62 -11.19 14.60 -3.28
CA ARG A 62 -10.43 15.86 -3.28
C ARG A 62 -11.23 16.82 -2.42
N ALA A 63 -10.65 17.27 -1.30
CA ALA A 63 -11.11 18.49 -0.69
C ALA A 63 -10.93 19.56 -1.77
N TYR A 64 -12.04 20.01 -2.37
CA TYR A 64 -12.06 21.31 -3.00
C TYR A 64 -11.78 22.26 -1.83
N GLU A 65 -10.54 22.72 -1.71
CA GLU A 65 -10.29 23.95 -0.97
C GLU A 65 -11.28 24.94 -1.56
N GLU A 66 -12.32 25.28 -0.79
CA GLU A 66 -13.15 26.44 -1.06
C GLU A 66 -12.18 27.55 -1.43
N ASP A 67 -12.27 28.04 -2.66
CA ASP A 67 -11.66 29.30 -3.08
C ASP A 67 -12.08 30.35 -2.02
N SER A 68 -11.22 30.55 -1.02
CA SER A 68 -11.37 31.61 -0.04
C SER A 68 -11.07 32.91 -0.77
N TRP A 69 -12.18 33.52 -1.22
CA TRP A 69 -12.36 34.88 -1.76
C TRP A 69 -11.22 35.86 -1.50
#